data_AF-A0A8B7PDR5-F1
#
_entry.id   AF-A0A8B7PDR5-F1
#
_cell.length_a   1.000
_cell.length_b   1.000
_cell.length_c   1.000
_cell.angle_alpha   90.00
_cell.angle_beta   90.00
_cell.angle_gamma   90.00
#
_symmetry.space_group_name_H-M   'P 1'
#
loop_
_entity.id
_entity.type
_entity.pdbx_description
1 polymer ?
#
loop_
_entity_poly.entity_id
_entity_poly.type
_entity_poly.pdbx_seq_one_letter_code
_entity_poly.pdbx_strand_id
1 'polypeptide(L)'
;MSDQKSRSITLNNLSLQPCIDKLTAAVLADEKQLQKFASATSLRQQVQILLKTFSHKPKVTIREAVFEIVKELSRFGDRDESKSEELAEESKMLGSKAFSQRLDAEALHLYNEALHLCPDCSPNLPLLYANRSAVLFHMKKYQECLDDINRALDSQYPKNLKHKVLVRRAQCLQLLGRNREASIAVQQARALCEDLAPAKTRDSYFSTLEALRVQFRDAQISTVAPELDERDLAVGVKTSLLHDETTKLDGLNDEMTDALNDYKRQILKYKLFKGSNPQINFMSNALEMREDAIEGRHVVSKRAIKAGSTLFIERPFAYMLLPKFHSTYCYNCITFLKDIPIPCKNCRIVVFCSAACRSQAHPWHRLDCCRLTLTSAGGMAQLALRAVAVAGWPVCSAVMKESPDAGSDEKYNKYTPIARYRALYRLVHHIDKSPVEEQIQYCLASIILATALQNKLEALNPSATLASDKPRTGRLPEGWGTLDEVAALLFRHIGQLV
;
A
#
# COMPACT_ATOMS: atom_id res chain seq x y z
N MET A 1 -5.75 -12.27 39.36
CA MET A 1 -5.14 -10.93 39.25
C MET A 1 -3.77 -11.07 38.64
N SER A 2 -3.67 -10.96 37.31
CA SER A 2 -2.40 -10.88 36.59
C SER A 2 -2.68 -10.17 35.27
N ASP A 3 -2.47 -8.85 35.28
CA ASP A 3 -2.46 -7.97 34.12
C ASP A 3 -1.40 -8.45 33.12
N GLN A 4 -1.78 -9.32 32.19
CA GLN A 4 -1.14 -9.44 30.89
C GLN A 4 -2.04 -8.74 29.87
N LYS A 5 -2.07 -7.40 29.99
CA LYS A 5 -2.48 -6.54 28.88
C LYS A 5 -1.60 -6.90 27.69
N SER A 6 -2.26 -7.25 26.59
CA SER A 6 -1.73 -7.17 25.23
C SER A 6 -0.73 -6.03 25.13
N ARG A 7 0.56 -6.34 24.88
CA ARG A 7 1.56 -5.34 24.51
C ARG A 7 1.34 -4.87 23.07
N SER A 8 0.10 -4.49 22.74
CA SER A 8 -0.11 -3.33 21.90
C SER A 8 0.24 -2.17 22.82
N ILE A 9 1.42 -1.58 22.64
CA ILE A 9 1.54 -0.17 22.95
C ILE A 9 0.41 0.46 22.14
N THR A 10 -0.63 0.94 22.81
CA THR A 10 -1.70 1.69 22.17
C THR A 10 -1.05 2.95 21.61
N LEU A 11 -0.63 2.88 20.35
CA LEU A 11 -0.14 3.95 19.46
C LEU A 11 -1.22 5.02 19.19
N ASN A 12 -2.27 5.09 20.02
CA ASN A 12 -3.46 5.91 19.82
C ASN A 12 -3.25 7.40 20.13
N ASN A 13 -2.09 7.81 20.67
CA ASN A 13 -1.90 9.17 21.20
C ASN A 13 -0.64 9.90 20.71
N LEU A 14 0.08 9.38 19.71
CA LEU A 14 1.19 10.14 19.12
C LEU A 14 0.62 11.25 18.24
N SER A 15 0.76 12.51 18.67
CA SER A 15 0.34 13.69 17.91
C SER A 15 1.53 14.61 17.71
N LEU A 16 1.68 15.15 16.50
CA LEU A 16 2.66 16.21 16.24
C LEU A 16 2.19 17.57 16.77
N GLN A 17 0.91 17.71 17.14
CA GLN A 17 0.31 18.99 17.52
C GLN A 17 1.04 19.68 18.69
N PRO A 18 1.40 19.02 19.81
CA PRO A 18 2.11 19.70 20.89
C PRO A 18 3.47 20.26 20.47
N CYS A 19 4.17 19.58 19.55
CA CYS A 19 5.42 20.07 19.00
C CYS A 19 5.19 21.27 18.06
N ILE A 20 4.14 21.19 17.23
CA ILE A 20 3.72 22.27 16.34
C ILE A 20 3.33 23.50 17.16
N ASP A 21 2.48 23.37 18.18
CA ASP A 21 2.03 24.47 19.04
C ASP A 21 3.20 25.20 19.70
N LYS A 22 4.17 24.44 20.23
CA LYS A 22 5.39 25.00 20.83
C LYS A 22 6.22 25.80 19.82
N LEU A 23 6.39 25.28 18.61
CA LEU A 23 7.12 25.96 17.55
C LEU A 23 6.36 27.19 17.03
N THR A 24 5.05 27.09 16.88
CA THR A 24 4.16 28.18 16.49
C THR A 24 4.24 29.34 17.49
N ALA A 25 4.10 29.05 18.79
CA ALA A 25 4.24 30.06 19.84
C ALA A 25 5.60 30.77 19.79
N ALA A 26 6.68 30.03 19.51
CA ALA A 26 8.01 30.60 19.35
C ALA A 26 8.09 31.53 18.13
N VAL A 27 7.50 31.16 16.99
CA VAL A 27 7.46 31.98 15.76
C VAL A 27 6.62 33.24 15.99
N LEU A 28 5.44 33.12 16.61
CA LEU A 28 4.55 34.24 16.90
C LEU A 28 5.20 35.28 17.83
N ALA A 29 6.09 34.85 18.74
CA ALA A 29 6.83 35.74 19.62
C ALA A 29 7.95 36.56 18.91
N ASP A 30 8.30 36.22 17.65
CA ASP A 30 9.28 36.96 16.85
C ASP A 30 8.57 37.82 15.79
N GLU A 31 8.19 39.04 16.17
CA GLU A 31 7.43 39.98 15.32
C GLU A 31 8.10 40.23 13.96
N LYS A 32 9.44 40.28 13.92
CA LYS A 32 10.20 40.51 12.69
C LYS A 32 10.08 39.32 11.74
N GLN A 33 10.06 38.09 12.26
CA GLN A 33 9.86 36.90 11.44
C GLN A 33 8.40 36.75 11.02
N LEU A 34 7.46 37.09 11.91
CA LEU A 34 6.03 37.08 11.59
C LEU A 34 5.72 38.04 10.43
N GLN A 35 6.25 39.26 10.45
CA GLN A 35 6.09 40.22 9.35
C GLN A 35 6.68 39.68 8.03
N LYS A 36 7.88 39.08 8.07
CA LYS A 36 8.48 38.46 6.88
C LYS A 36 7.62 37.34 6.33
N PHE A 37 7.11 36.46 7.19
CA PHE A 37 6.26 35.33 6.83
C PHE A 37 4.96 35.81 6.18
N ALA A 38 4.30 36.81 6.77
CA ALA A 38 3.07 37.40 6.24
C ALA A 38 3.30 38.14 4.90
N SER A 39 4.48 38.74 4.70
CA SER A 39 4.82 39.45 3.45
C SER A 39 5.32 38.55 2.30
N ALA A 40 5.40 37.24 2.53
CA ALA A 40 5.93 36.31 1.53
C ALA A 40 4.99 36.21 0.33
N THR A 41 5.55 36.17 -0.88
CA THR A 41 4.79 36.12 -2.14
C THR A 41 4.51 34.70 -2.63
N SER A 42 5.00 33.68 -1.92
CA SER A 42 4.77 32.27 -2.23
C SER A 42 4.89 31.37 -1.01
N LEU A 43 4.21 30.21 -1.06
CA LEU A 43 4.32 29.16 -0.04
C LEU A 43 5.76 28.69 0.16
N ARG A 44 6.55 28.64 -0.93
CA ARG A 44 7.99 28.29 -0.85
C ARG A 44 8.78 29.33 -0.07
N GLN A 45 8.49 30.62 -0.27
CA GLN A 45 9.14 31.68 0.48
C GLN A 45 8.74 31.63 1.97
N GLN A 46 7.47 31.35 2.28
CA GLN A 46 7.01 31.11 3.66
C GLN A 46 7.79 29.98 4.34
N VAL A 47 7.92 28.83 3.66
CA VAL A 47 8.72 27.69 4.12
C VAL A 47 10.19 28.07 4.35
N GLN A 48 10.81 28.77 3.40
CA GLN A 48 12.21 29.20 3.51
C GLN A 48 12.44 30.18 4.66
N ILE A 49 11.46 31.04 4.96
CA ILE A 49 11.51 31.95 6.11
C ILE A 49 11.49 31.14 7.40
N LEU A 50 10.53 30.24 7.58
CA LEU A 50 10.44 29.42 8.80
C LEU A 50 11.69 28.54 8.99
N LEU A 51 12.20 27.91 7.92
CA LEU A 51 13.43 27.11 8.01
C LEU A 51 14.65 27.90 8.50
N LYS A 52 14.68 29.23 8.29
CA LYS A 52 15.75 30.15 8.72
C LYS A 52 15.43 30.87 10.03
N THR A 53 14.23 30.72 10.59
CA THR A 53 13.86 31.34 11.86
C THR A 53 14.82 30.87 12.97
N PHE A 54 15.23 31.83 13.81
CA PHE A 54 16.25 31.68 14.85
C PHE A 54 17.70 31.41 14.39
N SER A 55 18.04 31.59 13.11
CA SER A 55 19.42 31.41 12.60
C SER A 55 20.50 32.26 13.29
N HIS A 56 20.11 33.32 14.00
CA HIS A 56 21.00 34.21 14.73
C HIS A 56 21.29 33.74 16.17
N LYS A 57 20.56 32.73 16.68
CA LYS A 57 20.80 32.15 18.01
C LYS A 57 21.76 30.97 17.87
N PRO A 58 22.82 30.87 18.69
CA PRO A 58 23.70 29.72 18.65
C PRO A 58 22.91 28.49 19.12
N LYS A 59 22.66 27.55 18.20
CA LYS A 59 22.20 26.15 18.39
C LYS A 59 20.70 25.81 18.27
N VAL A 60 19.79 26.69 17.84
CA VAL A 60 18.39 26.26 17.59
C VAL A 60 17.74 27.03 16.45
N THR A 61 17.91 26.57 15.21
CA THR A 61 16.98 26.92 14.12
C THR A 61 15.72 26.05 14.17
N ILE A 62 14.61 26.49 13.56
CA ILE A 62 13.43 25.60 13.39
C ILE A 62 13.82 24.32 12.66
N ARG A 63 14.71 24.42 11.67
CA ARG A 63 15.23 23.25 10.95
C ARG A 63 15.91 22.24 11.87
N GLU A 64 16.77 22.70 12.79
CA GLU A 64 17.43 21.82 13.78
C GLU A 64 16.41 21.26 14.79
N ALA A 65 15.47 22.07 15.26
CA ALA A 65 14.43 21.63 16.18
C ALA A 65 13.54 20.53 15.55
N VAL A 66 13.10 20.73 14.30
CA VAL A 66 12.34 19.75 13.53
C VAL A 66 13.17 18.49 13.29
N PHE A 67 14.45 18.62 12.94
CA PHE A 67 15.32 17.46 12.74
C PHE A 67 15.43 16.60 14.00
N GLU A 68 15.65 17.19 15.17
CA GLU A 68 15.70 16.44 16.42
C GLU A 68 14.34 15.84 16.80
N ILE A 69 13.21 16.55 16.58
CA ILE A 69 11.86 15.98 16.76
C ILE A 69 11.68 14.74 15.87
N VAL A 70 11.96 14.84 14.58
CA VAL A 70 11.80 13.74 13.63
C VAL A 70 12.73 12.57 13.99
N LYS A 71 13.96 12.86 14.41
CA LYS A 71 14.94 11.84 14.82
C LYS A 71 14.49 11.09 16.06
N GLU A 72 14.02 11.77 17.10
CA GLU A 72 13.48 11.12 18.30
C GLU A 72 12.25 10.28 17.94
N LEU A 73 11.29 10.84 17.19
CA LEU A 73 10.10 10.09 16.78
C LEU A 73 10.43 8.89 15.87
N SER A 74 11.46 9.00 15.02
CA SER A 74 11.93 7.89 14.18
C SER A 74 12.51 6.74 15.01
N ARG A 75 13.17 7.03 16.15
CA ARG A 75 13.69 5.98 17.04
C ARG A 75 12.58 5.15 17.67
N PHE A 76 11.43 5.76 17.94
CA PHE A 76 10.23 5.05 18.41
C PHE A 76 9.58 4.26 17.28
N GLY A 77 9.34 4.88 16.12
CA GLY A 77 8.68 4.25 14.97
C GLY A 77 9.47 3.07 14.36
N ASP A 78 10.76 3.24 14.07
CA ASP A 78 11.56 2.24 13.35
C ASP A 78 11.77 0.95 14.18
N ARG A 79 11.79 1.04 15.53
CA ARG A 79 11.92 -0.13 16.41
C ARG A 79 10.59 -0.84 16.68
N ASP A 80 9.51 -0.08 16.85
CA ASP A 80 8.22 -0.67 17.22
C ASP A 80 7.46 -1.22 16.00
N GLU A 81 7.56 -0.61 14.82
CA GLU A 81 6.77 -1.03 13.65
C GLU A 81 7.45 -2.07 12.75
N SER A 82 8.72 -2.36 13.01
CA SER A 82 9.48 -3.35 12.24
C SER A 82 9.08 -4.77 12.65
N LYS A 83 9.30 -5.69 11.73
CA LYS A 83 9.11 -7.12 11.97
C LYS A 83 10.06 -7.66 13.04
N SER A 84 9.63 -8.69 13.78
CA SER A 84 10.37 -9.29 14.89
C SER A 84 10.35 -10.81 14.79
N GLU A 85 11.54 -11.41 14.70
CA GLU A 85 11.72 -12.87 14.67
C GLU A 85 11.21 -13.53 15.96
N GLU A 86 11.49 -12.91 17.11
CA GLU A 86 11.07 -13.40 18.43
C GLU A 86 9.55 -13.46 18.57
N LEU A 87 8.85 -12.37 18.23
CA LEU A 87 7.39 -12.31 18.31
C LEU A 87 6.73 -13.25 17.29
N ALA A 88 7.34 -13.41 16.11
CA ALA A 88 6.88 -14.37 15.11
C ALA A 88 7.01 -15.82 15.60
N GLU A 89 8.12 -16.17 16.27
CA GLU A 89 8.34 -17.48 16.85
C GLU A 89 7.35 -17.78 17.98
N GLU A 90 7.11 -16.81 18.87
CA GLU A 90 6.10 -16.92 19.94
C GLU A 90 4.71 -17.22 19.35
N SER A 91 4.27 -16.41 18.38
CA SER A 91 2.98 -16.60 17.70
C SER A 91 2.90 -17.94 16.97
N LYS A 92 4.01 -18.41 16.37
CA LYS A 92 4.10 -19.73 15.74
C LYS A 92 3.90 -20.87 16.74
N MET A 93 4.52 -20.77 17.92
CA MET A 93 4.39 -21.78 18.97
C MET A 93 2.96 -21.85 19.49
N LEU A 94 2.33 -20.69 19.75
CA LEU A 94 0.92 -20.60 20.13
C LEU A 94 0.02 -21.20 19.05
N GLY A 95 0.23 -20.86 17.78
CA GLY A 95 -0.54 -21.41 16.66
C GLY A 95 -0.41 -22.94 16.53
N SER A 96 0.79 -23.47 16.78
CA SER A 96 1.05 -24.91 16.76
C SER A 96 0.37 -25.65 17.92
N LYS A 97 0.30 -25.01 19.10
CA LYS A 97 -0.45 -25.51 20.26
C LYS A 97 -1.96 -25.48 20.00
N ALA A 98 -2.50 -24.38 19.46
CA ALA A 98 -3.92 -24.29 19.11
C ALA A 98 -4.31 -25.36 18.05
N PHE A 99 -3.44 -25.57 17.05
CA PHE A 99 -3.69 -26.57 16.02
C PHE A 99 -3.69 -28.01 16.57
N SER A 100 -2.77 -28.34 17.50
CA SER A 100 -2.77 -29.66 18.13
C SER A 100 -4.01 -29.91 19.00
N GLN A 101 -4.62 -28.84 19.52
CA GLN A 101 -5.88 -28.85 20.26
C GLN A 101 -7.13 -28.82 19.36
N ARG A 102 -6.98 -28.87 18.03
CA ARG A 102 -8.09 -28.78 17.04
C ARG A 102 -8.84 -27.45 17.05
N LEU A 103 -8.20 -26.38 17.52
CA LEU A 103 -8.73 -25.02 17.51
C LEU A 103 -8.30 -24.30 16.22
N ASP A 104 -8.83 -24.74 15.07
CA ASP A 104 -8.32 -24.30 13.75
C ASP A 104 -8.45 -22.80 13.50
N ALA A 105 -9.56 -22.18 13.91
CA ALA A 105 -9.79 -20.75 13.71
C ALA A 105 -8.77 -19.91 14.49
N GLU A 106 -8.47 -20.31 15.73
CA GLU A 106 -7.45 -19.68 16.56
C GLU A 106 -6.05 -19.94 16.01
N ALA A 107 -5.75 -21.18 15.59
CA ALA A 107 -4.48 -21.52 14.95
C ALA A 107 -4.25 -20.69 13.67
N LEU A 108 -5.28 -20.51 12.84
CA LEU A 108 -5.21 -19.69 11.64
C LEU A 108 -4.93 -18.22 11.98
N HIS A 109 -5.61 -17.67 12.98
CA HIS A 109 -5.34 -16.31 13.47
C HIS A 109 -3.88 -16.15 13.94
N LEU A 110 -3.40 -17.07 14.77
CA LEU A 110 -2.03 -17.05 15.31
C LEU A 110 -0.97 -17.22 14.22
N TYR A 111 -1.21 -18.06 13.20
CA TYR A 111 -0.29 -18.15 12.06
C TYR A 111 -0.35 -16.90 11.15
N ASN A 112 -1.50 -16.24 11.01
CA ASN A 112 -1.58 -14.95 10.33
C ASN A 112 -0.77 -13.88 11.06
N GLU A 113 -0.88 -13.83 12.39
CA GLU A 113 -0.09 -12.94 13.25
C GLU A 113 1.41 -13.25 13.13
N ALA A 114 1.80 -14.52 13.21
CA ALA A 114 3.20 -14.92 13.03
C ALA A 114 3.78 -14.47 11.68
N LEU A 115 3.04 -14.64 10.57
CA LEU A 115 3.45 -14.16 9.25
C LEU A 115 3.53 -12.62 9.18
N HIS A 116 2.63 -11.93 9.87
CA HIS A 116 2.64 -10.47 9.97
C HIS A 116 3.92 -9.96 10.64
N LEU A 117 4.39 -10.68 11.66
CA LEU A 117 5.57 -10.39 12.46
C LEU A 117 6.88 -10.88 11.83
N CYS A 118 6.86 -11.89 10.96
CA CYS A 118 8.04 -12.60 10.46
C CYS A 118 8.81 -11.84 9.34
N PRO A 119 10.10 -11.50 9.54
CA PRO A 119 10.95 -10.90 8.51
C PRO A 119 10.95 -11.68 7.18
N ASP A 120 11.00 -10.98 6.04
CA ASP A 120 10.92 -11.62 4.70
C ASP A 120 12.10 -12.56 4.39
N CYS A 121 13.27 -12.33 5.02
CA CYS A 121 14.46 -13.17 4.89
C CYS A 121 14.58 -14.26 5.97
N SER A 122 13.57 -14.41 6.83
CA SER A 122 13.60 -15.37 7.92
C SER A 122 13.53 -16.82 7.40
N PRO A 123 14.33 -17.75 7.96
CA PRO A 123 14.17 -19.18 7.68
C PRO A 123 12.85 -19.76 8.20
N ASN A 124 12.17 -19.06 9.14
CA ASN A 124 10.86 -19.45 9.64
C ASN A 124 9.72 -19.12 8.66
N LEU A 125 9.88 -18.14 7.77
CA LEU A 125 8.83 -17.72 6.83
C LEU A 125 8.24 -18.88 6.00
N PRO A 126 9.04 -19.73 5.31
CA PRO A 126 8.49 -20.85 4.57
C PRO A 126 7.87 -21.91 5.48
N LEU A 127 8.35 -22.07 6.71
CA LEU A 127 7.76 -22.98 7.70
C LEU A 127 6.37 -22.50 8.15
N LEU A 128 6.20 -21.20 8.34
CA LEU A 128 4.92 -20.59 8.70
C LEU A 128 3.86 -20.82 7.62
N TYR A 129 4.18 -20.62 6.35
CA TYR A 129 3.27 -20.95 5.24
C TYR A 129 2.94 -22.45 5.20
N ALA A 130 3.93 -23.32 5.43
CA ALA A 130 3.71 -24.77 5.47
C ALA A 130 2.84 -25.21 6.67
N ASN A 131 2.93 -24.52 7.81
CA ASN A 131 2.10 -24.79 8.98
C ASN A 131 0.67 -24.25 8.78
N ARG A 132 0.53 -23.00 8.31
CA ARG A 132 -0.79 -22.40 8.02
C ARG A 132 -1.55 -23.18 6.96
N SER A 133 -0.88 -23.70 5.92
CA SER A 133 -1.51 -24.59 4.95
C SER A 133 -2.03 -25.90 5.56
N ALA A 134 -1.46 -26.39 6.66
CA ALA A 134 -2.01 -27.55 7.37
C ALA A 134 -3.38 -27.23 8.00
N VAL A 135 -3.49 -26.06 8.62
CA VAL A 135 -4.75 -25.55 9.20
C VAL A 135 -5.78 -25.32 8.11
N LEU A 136 -5.40 -24.65 7.01
CA LEU A 136 -6.29 -24.38 5.87
C LEU A 136 -6.83 -25.68 5.24
N PHE A 137 -5.99 -26.71 5.14
CA PHE A 137 -6.41 -28.03 4.68
C PHE A 137 -7.47 -28.65 5.61
N HIS A 138 -7.28 -28.59 6.92
CA HIS A 138 -8.25 -29.09 7.91
C HIS A 138 -9.56 -28.31 7.85
N MET A 139 -9.51 -27.00 7.62
CA MET A 139 -10.66 -26.12 7.39
C MET A 139 -11.30 -26.26 5.99
N LYS A 140 -10.82 -27.18 5.14
CA LYS A 140 -11.29 -27.41 3.76
C LYS A 140 -11.14 -26.20 2.82
N LYS A 141 -10.25 -25.26 3.16
CA LYS A 141 -9.88 -24.11 2.33
C LYS A 141 -8.77 -24.50 1.36
N TYR A 142 -9.11 -25.37 0.40
CA TYR A 142 -8.11 -26.08 -0.42
C TYR A 142 -7.35 -25.16 -1.37
N GLN A 143 -7.99 -24.11 -1.90
CA GLN A 143 -7.32 -23.16 -2.79
C GLN A 143 -6.31 -22.29 -2.02
N GLU A 144 -6.71 -21.77 -0.86
CA GLU A 144 -5.84 -21.01 0.05
C GLU A 144 -4.68 -21.87 0.56
N CYS A 145 -4.94 -23.15 0.84
CA CYS A 145 -3.90 -24.12 1.18
C CYS A 145 -2.87 -24.27 0.07
N LEU A 146 -3.29 -24.36 -1.20
CA LEU A 146 -2.37 -24.44 -2.35
C LEU A 146 -1.54 -23.16 -2.49
N ASP A 147 -2.16 -22.00 -2.29
CA ASP A 147 -1.46 -20.71 -2.35
C ASP A 147 -0.34 -20.64 -1.30
N ASP A 148 -0.58 -21.09 -0.08
CA ASP A 148 0.45 -21.15 0.97
C ASP A 148 1.53 -22.21 0.71
N ILE A 149 1.17 -23.36 0.14
CA ILE A 149 2.17 -24.35 -0.28
C ILE A 149 3.11 -23.74 -1.33
N ASN A 150 2.58 -23.02 -2.32
CA ASN A 150 3.38 -22.35 -3.32
C ASN A 150 4.30 -21.30 -2.67
N ARG A 151 3.77 -20.43 -1.80
CA ARG A 151 4.56 -19.43 -1.07
C ARG A 151 5.68 -20.05 -0.24
N ALA A 152 5.42 -21.18 0.41
CA ALA A 152 6.45 -21.91 1.16
C ALA A 152 7.57 -22.36 0.23
N LEU A 153 7.23 -23.03 -0.88
CA LEU A 153 8.20 -23.56 -1.84
C LEU A 153 9.01 -22.44 -2.52
N ASP A 154 8.39 -21.31 -2.83
CA ASP A 154 9.03 -20.12 -3.41
C ASP A 154 9.98 -19.43 -2.41
N SER A 155 9.75 -19.59 -1.10
CA SER A 155 10.51 -18.97 -0.01
C SER A 155 11.58 -19.89 0.58
N GLN A 156 12.18 -20.76 -0.23
CA GLN A 156 13.28 -21.67 0.17
C GLN A 156 12.88 -22.72 1.24
N TYR A 157 11.69 -23.31 1.16
CA TYR A 157 11.27 -24.37 2.09
C TYR A 157 12.30 -25.52 2.18
N PRO A 158 12.63 -26.01 3.39
CA PRO A 158 13.67 -27.02 3.59
C PRO A 158 13.43 -28.29 2.77
N LYS A 159 14.45 -28.73 2.02
CA LYS A 159 14.36 -29.87 1.09
C LYS A 159 13.84 -31.14 1.79
N ASN A 160 14.37 -31.45 2.97
CA ASN A 160 13.99 -32.61 3.78
C ASN A 160 12.52 -32.60 4.24
N LEU A 161 11.84 -31.46 4.19
CA LEU A 161 10.43 -31.34 4.58
C LEU A 161 9.48 -31.25 3.38
N LYS A 162 9.99 -31.08 2.15
CA LYS A 162 9.16 -30.87 0.93
C LYS A 162 8.10 -31.95 0.72
N HIS A 163 8.39 -33.21 1.09
CA HIS A 163 7.44 -34.31 0.99
C HIS A 163 6.10 -34.00 1.70
N LYS A 164 6.13 -33.33 2.86
CA LYS A 164 4.93 -33.01 3.66
C LYS A 164 3.96 -32.10 2.91
N VAL A 165 4.48 -31.02 2.32
CA VAL A 165 3.65 -30.04 1.61
C VAL A 165 3.19 -30.56 0.25
N LEU A 166 3.96 -31.42 -0.41
CA LEU A 166 3.59 -32.01 -1.70
C LEU A 166 2.51 -33.08 -1.58
N VAL A 167 2.53 -33.91 -0.53
CA VAL A 167 1.41 -34.82 -0.24
C VAL A 167 0.13 -34.01 -0.03
N ARG A 168 0.18 -32.94 0.77
CA ARG A 168 -0.96 -32.05 0.98
C ARG A 168 -1.43 -31.37 -0.30
N ARG A 169 -0.50 -30.93 -1.17
CA ARG A 169 -0.79 -30.37 -2.49
C ARG A 169 -1.59 -31.36 -3.35
N ALA A 170 -1.15 -32.61 -3.41
CA ALA A 170 -1.84 -33.65 -4.17
C ALA A 170 -3.28 -33.86 -3.67
N GLN A 171 -3.47 -33.93 -2.35
CA GLN A 171 -4.80 -34.03 -1.74
C GLN A 171 -5.67 -32.81 -2.05
N CYS A 172 -5.15 -31.58 -1.95
CA CYS A 172 -5.91 -30.37 -2.31
C CYS A 172 -6.34 -30.36 -3.77
N LEU A 173 -5.43 -30.69 -4.70
CA LEU A 173 -5.73 -30.70 -6.13
C LEU A 173 -6.81 -31.73 -6.48
N GLN A 174 -6.75 -32.90 -5.85
CA GLN A 174 -7.78 -33.93 -5.97
C GLN A 174 -9.14 -33.42 -5.45
N LEU A 175 -9.18 -32.84 -4.25
CA LEU A 175 -10.42 -32.33 -3.64
C LEU A 175 -11.02 -31.14 -4.41
N LEU A 176 -10.21 -30.43 -5.20
CA LEU A 176 -10.65 -29.39 -6.14
C LEU A 176 -11.02 -29.93 -7.54
N GLY A 177 -10.92 -31.24 -7.79
CA GLY A 177 -11.19 -31.86 -9.09
C GLY A 177 -10.13 -31.60 -10.17
N ARG A 178 -8.96 -31.06 -9.81
CA ARG A 178 -7.84 -30.74 -10.72
C ARG A 178 -7.00 -31.99 -10.99
N ASN A 179 -7.63 -33.02 -11.57
CA ASN A 179 -7.09 -34.39 -11.65
C ASN A 179 -5.73 -34.50 -12.35
N ARG A 180 -5.52 -33.76 -13.46
CA ARG A 180 -4.24 -33.78 -14.19
C ARG A 180 -3.09 -33.27 -13.32
N GLU A 181 -3.29 -32.13 -12.65
CA GLU A 181 -2.29 -31.56 -11.75
C GLU A 181 -2.09 -32.42 -10.50
N ALA A 182 -3.16 -33.02 -9.98
CA ALA A 182 -3.09 -33.93 -8.85
C ALA A 182 -2.22 -35.16 -9.17
N SER A 183 -2.38 -35.75 -10.35
CA SER A 183 -1.53 -36.88 -10.80
C SER A 183 -0.04 -36.53 -10.83
N ILE A 184 0.30 -35.35 -11.36
CA ILE A 184 1.69 -34.86 -11.38
C ILE A 184 2.20 -34.65 -9.95
N ALA A 185 1.40 -34.02 -9.08
CA ALA A 185 1.76 -33.78 -7.69
C ALA A 185 1.94 -35.09 -6.89
N VAL A 186 1.13 -36.13 -7.16
CA VAL A 186 1.29 -37.47 -6.56
C VAL A 186 2.63 -38.08 -6.92
N GLN A 187 3.02 -38.04 -8.21
CA GLN A 187 4.30 -38.58 -8.67
C GLN A 187 5.48 -37.87 -8.01
N GLN A 188 5.43 -36.53 -7.96
CA GLN A 188 6.45 -35.71 -7.30
C GLN A 188 6.53 -35.98 -5.79
N ALA A 189 5.39 -36.07 -5.11
CA ALA A 189 5.33 -36.37 -3.68
C ALA A 189 5.88 -37.77 -3.38
N ARG A 190 5.56 -38.77 -4.19
CA ARG A 190 6.02 -40.15 -4.03
C ARG A 190 7.54 -40.24 -4.08
N ALA A 191 8.16 -39.68 -5.13
CA ALA A 191 9.62 -39.68 -5.28
C ALA A 191 10.32 -39.08 -4.05
N LEU A 192 9.82 -37.95 -3.54
CA LEU A 192 10.40 -37.31 -2.36
C LEU A 192 10.10 -38.06 -1.04
N CYS A 193 8.99 -38.80 -0.96
CA CYS A 193 8.66 -39.63 0.19
C CYS A 193 9.59 -40.86 0.29
N GLU A 194 9.98 -41.45 -0.84
CA GLU A 194 10.95 -42.57 -0.90
C GLU A 194 12.27 -42.16 -0.25
N ASP A 195 12.77 -40.97 -0.60
CA ASP A 195 14.08 -40.48 -0.17
C ASP A 195 14.07 -39.82 1.22
N LEU A 196 13.05 -39.02 1.54
CA LEU A 196 13.13 -38.03 2.63
C LEU A 196 12.15 -38.27 3.78
N ALA A 197 11.11 -39.09 3.60
CA ALA A 197 10.10 -39.28 4.66
C ALA A 197 10.66 -40.19 5.79
N PRO A 198 10.47 -39.81 7.07
CA PRO A 198 10.83 -40.67 8.20
C PRO A 198 10.06 -41.99 8.14
N ALA A 199 10.74 -43.11 8.46
CA ALA A 199 10.16 -44.46 8.39
C ALA A 199 8.79 -44.58 9.06
N LYS A 200 8.64 -43.99 10.27
CA LYS A 200 7.38 -44.00 11.04
C LYS A 200 6.17 -43.39 10.32
N THR A 201 6.39 -42.41 9.45
CA THR A 201 5.32 -41.68 8.74
C THR A 201 5.24 -42.06 7.26
N ARG A 202 6.25 -42.77 6.76
CA ARG A 202 6.44 -43.09 5.36
C ARG A 202 5.26 -43.89 4.82
N ASP A 203 4.88 -44.97 5.51
CA ASP A 203 3.79 -45.86 5.09
C ASP A 203 2.45 -45.12 5.02
N SER A 204 2.20 -44.20 5.96
CA SER A 204 0.99 -43.37 5.95
C SER A 204 0.92 -42.46 4.72
N TYR A 205 2.04 -41.85 4.33
CA TYR A 205 2.10 -41.05 3.11
C TYR A 205 1.94 -41.91 1.85
N PHE A 206 2.58 -43.07 1.77
CA PHE A 206 2.41 -43.97 0.62
C PHE A 206 0.98 -44.46 0.50
N SER A 207 0.35 -44.86 1.60
CA SER A 207 -1.06 -45.28 1.60
C SER A 207 -1.97 -44.16 1.08
N THR A 208 -1.74 -42.92 1.54
CA THR A 208 -2.47 -41.74 1.05
C THR A 208 -2.27 -41.52 -0.45
N LEU A 209 -1.02 -41.54 -0.92
CA LEU A 209 -0.69 -41.30 -2.32
C LEU A 209 -1.18 -42.42 -3.26
N GLU A 210 -1.17 -43.67 -2.80
CA GLU A 210 -1.67 -44.80 -3.58
C GLU A 210 -3.20 -44.75 -3.69
N ALA A 211 -3.91 -44.41 -2.61
CA ALA A 211 -5.35 -44.19 -2.65
C ALA A 211 -5.74 -43.09 -3.66
N LEU A 212 -4.99 -41.98 -3.69
CA LEU A 212 -5.16 -40.93 -4.70
C LEU A 212 -4.91 -41.45 -6.11
N ARG A 213 -3.83 -42.22 -6.31
CA ARG A 213 -3.44 -42.77 -7.61
C ARG A 213 -4.51 -43.69 -8.20
N VAL A 214 -5.07 -44.59 -7.39
CA VAL A 214 -6.11 -45.54 -7.85
C VAL A 214 -7.35 -44.78 -8.34
N GLN A 215 -7.80 -43.77 -7.61
CA GLN A 215 -8.95 -42.95 -8.01
C GLN A 215 -8.75 -42.24 -9.35
N PHE A 216 -7.52 -41.85 -9.69
CA PHE A 216 -7.24 -41.24 -11.00
C PHE A 216 -7.17 -42.25 -12.14
N ARG A 217 -6.75 -43.50 -11.87
CA ARG A 217 -6.76 -44.58 -12.85
C ARG A 217 -8.21 -44.92 -13.25
N ASP A 218 -9.13 -44.90 -12.30
CA ASP A 218 -10.57 -45.12 -12.54
C ASP A 218 -11.22 -43.92 -13.28
N ALA A 219 -10.82 -42.68 -12.94
CA ALA A 219 -11.32 -41.48 -13.60
C ALA A 219 -10.87 -41.35 -15.08
N GLN A 220 -9.68 -41.86 -15.43
CA GLN A 220 -9.21 -41.88 -16.82
C GLN A 220 -9.90 -42.95 -17.69
N ILE A 221 -10.48 -44.00 -17.09
CA ILE A 221 -11.23 -45.03 -17.81
C ILE A 221 -12.66 -44.54 -18.16
N SER A 222 -13.20 -43.56 -17.43
CA SER A 222 -14.57 -43.05 -17.65
C SER A 222 -14.67 -41.91 -18.66
N THR A 223 -13.57 -41.31 -19.12
CA THR A 223 -13.59 -40.25 -20.13
C THR A 223 -12.96 -40.75 -21.42
N VAL A 224 -13.80 -41.12 -22.40
CA VAL A 224 -13.36 -41.20 -23.80
C VAL A 224 -12.70 -39.87 -24.14
N ALA A 225 -11.42 -39.92 -24.51
CA ALA A 225 -10.64 -38.75 -24.84
C ALA A 225 -11.26 -38.00 -26.04
N PRO A 226 -11.49 -36.68 -25.97
CA PRO A 226 -11.47 -35.88 -27.17
C PRO A 226 -10.01 -35.76 -27.61
N GLU A 227 -9.77 -36.00 -28.90
CA GLU A 227 -8.50 -35.80 -29.57
C GLU A 227 -7.90 -34.41 -29.24
N LEU A 228 -6.63 -34.39 -28.88
CA LEU A 228 -5.87 -33.17 -28.64
C LEU A 228 -5.51 -32.56 -30.02
N ASP A 229 -6.20 -31.47 -30.40
CA ASP A 229 -5.70 -30.56 -31.43
C ASP A 229 -4.58 -29.70 -30.79
N GLU A 230 -3.39 -29.70 -31.39
CA GLU A 230 -2.16 -29.03 -30.93
C GLU A 230 -2.23 -27.48 -31.04
N ARG A 231 -3.42 -26.87 -30.96
CA ARG A 231 -3.63 -25.42 -31.12
C ARG A 231 -4.09 -24.68 -29.88
N ASP A 232 -4.21 -25.33 -28.73
CA ASP A 232 -4.68 -24.69 -27.49
C ASP A 232 -3.59 -24.26 -26.49
N LEU A 233 -2.34 -24.09 -26.95
CA LEU A 233 -1.30 -23.37 -26.19
C LEU A 233 -1.33 -21.84 -26.36
N ALA A 234 -2.37 -21.27 -26.97
CA ALA A 234 -2.48 -19.82 -27.13
C ALA A 234 -3.95 -19.35 -27.11
N VAL A 235 -4.59 -19.35 -25.94
CA VAL A 235 -5.79 -18.51 -25.73
C VAL A 235 -5.35 -17.10 -25.38
N GLY A 236 -4.91 -16.39 -26.41
CA GLY A 236 -5.06 -14.95 -26.48
C GLY A 236 -6.54 -14.63 -26.53
N VAL A 237 -7.03 -13.87 -25.56
CA VAL A 237 -8.37 -13.30 -25.58
C VAL A 237 -8.50 -12.45 -26.85
N LYS A 238 -9.36 -12.88 -27.80
CA LYS A 238 -9.75 -12.08 -28.95
C LYS A 238 -10.47 -10.82 -28.47
N THR A 239 -9.73 -9.72 -28.38
CA THR A 239 -10.24 -8.35 -28.31
C THR A 239 -10.66 -7.89 -29.70
N SER A 240 -11.69 -8.51 -30.27
CA SER A 240 -12.35 -7.96 -31.45
C SER A 240 -13.56 -7.15 -31.00
N LEU A 241 -13.35 -5.86 -30.70
CA LEU A 241 -14.30 -4.73 -30.75
C LEU A 241 -13.68 -3.48 -30.07
N LEU A 242 -12.42 -3.15 -30.37
CA LEU A 242 -11.81 -1.84 -30.07
C LEU A 242 -10.74 -1.59 -31.14
N HIS A 243 -11.17 -1.36 -32.38
CA HIS A 243 -10.38 -0.63 -33.35
C HIS A 243 -11.15 0.65 -33.62
N ASP A 244 -10.89 1.65 -32.79
CA ASP A 244 -10.47 2.94 -33.34
C ASP A 244 -9.79 3.77 -32.26
N GLU A 245 -8.68 4.40 -32.66
CA GLU A 245 -7.93 5.45 -31.95
C GLU A 245 -7.08 5.04 -30.71
N THR A 246 -6.12 4.12 -30.88
CA THR A 246 -4.88 4.13 -30.09
C THR A 246 -3.87 5.07 -30.72
N THR A 247 -3.82 6.32 -30.26
CA THR A 247 -2.60 7.13 -30.36
C THR A 247 -1.54 6.47 -29.48
N LYS A 248 -0.42 6.03 -30.07
CA LYS A 248 0.75 5.54 -29.34
C LYS A 248 1.20 6.62 -28.36
N LEU A 249 1.01 6.36 -27.07
CA LEU A 249 1.56 7.18 -25.98
C LEU A 249 2.88 6.55 -25.57
N ASP A 250 3.98 7.08 -26.10
CA ASP A 250 5.33 6.67 -25.73
C ASP A 250 5.57 6.89 -24.23
N GLY A 251 6.04 5.86 -23.52
CA GLY A 251 6.64 5.99 -22.18
C GLY A 251 5.87 5.41 -20.98
N LEU A 252 4.82 4.59 -21.16
CA LEU A 252 4.22 3.82 -20.07
C LEU A 252 4.79 2.38 -20.06
N ASN A 253 5.18 1.87 -18.90
CA ASN A 253 5.55 0.46 -18.76
C ASN A 253 4.29 -0.43 -18.79
N ASP A 254 4.46 -1.72 -19.11
CA ASP A 254 3.35 -2.67 -19.26
C ASP A 254 2.49 -2.79 -17.99
N GLU A 255 3.10 -2.65 -16.80
CA GLU A 255 2.41 -2.68 -15.50
C GLU A 255 1.44 -1.49 -15.29
N MET A 256 1.81 -0.29 -15.74
CA MET A 256 0.93 0.90 -15.68
C MET A 256 -0.25 0.78 -16.64
N THR A 257 -0.04 0.12 -17.78
CA THR A 257 -1.08 -0.19 -18.76
C THR A 257 -2.07 -1.21 -18.20
N ASP A 258 -1.60 -2.23 -17.49
CA ASP A 258 -2.45 -3.24 -16.84
C ASP A 258 -3.26 -2.69 -15.68
N ALA A 259 -2.67 -1.83 -14.84
CA ALA A 259 -3.40 -1.16 -13.77
C ALA A 259 -4.49 -0.22 -14.30
N LEU A 260 -4.24 0.45 -15.43
CA LEU A 260 -5.22 1.28 -16.12
C LEU A 260 -6.36 0.43 -16.74
N ASN A 261 -6.03 -0.74 -17.29
CA ASN A 261 -7.01 -1.65 -17.86
C ASN A 261 -7.86 -2.37 -16.81
N ASP A 262 -7.29 -2.74 -15.66
CA ASP A 262 -8.04 -3.23 -14.50
C ASP A 262 -8.97 -2.14 -13.93
N TYR A 263 -8.48 -0.91 -13.83
CA TYR A 263 -9.26 0.25 -13.43
C TYR A 263 -10.47 0.50 -14.36
N LYS A 264 -10.25 0.50 -15.69
CA LYS A 264 -11.34 0.61 -16.67
C LYS A 264 -12.36 -0.51 -16.47
N ARG A 265 -11.91 -1.75 -16.29
CA ARG A 265 -12.80 -2.92 -16.06
C ARG A 265 -13.63 -2.78 -14.78
N GLN A 266 -13.05 -2.31 -13.68
CA GLN A 266 -13.75 -2.16 -12.40
C GLN A 266 -14.78 -1.02 -12.42
N ILE A 267 -14.46 0.11 -13.06
CA ILE A 267 -15.38 1.26 -13.17
C ILE A 267 -16.52 0.99 -14.14
N LEU A 268 -16.25 0.30 -15.26
CA LEU A 268 -17.29 -0.04 -16.25
C LEU A 268 -18.39 -0.95 -15.69
N LYS A 269 -18.19 -1.57 -14.53
CA LYS A 269 -19.25 -2.30 -13.81
C LYS A 269 -20.41 -1.38 -13.41
N TYR A 270 -20.11 -0.11 -13.11
CA TYR A 270 -21.09 0.87 -12.69
C TYR A 270 -21.45 1.77 -13.88
N LYS A 271 -22.75 2.03 -14.07
CA LYS A 271 -23.25 2.84 -15.19
C LYS A 271 -23.64 4.23 -14.70
N LEU A 272 -22.99 5.25 -15.25
CA LEU A 272 -23.39 6.64 -15.04
C LEU A 272 -24.81 6.86 -15.58
N PHE A 273 -25.63 7.57 -14.82
CA PHE A 273 -26.94 8.00 -15.27
C PHE A 273 -26.79 8.81 -16.56
N LYS A 274 -27.55 8.47 -17.61
CA LYS A 274 -27.46 9.12 -18.94
C LYS A 274 -26.06 9.08 -19.59
N GLY A 275 -25.21 8.14 -19.20
CA GLY A 275 -23.87 7.96 -19.78
C GLY A 275 -22.85 8.98 -19.26
N SER A 276 -21.64 8.90 -19.80
CA SER A 276 -20.50 9.74 -19.45
C SER A 276 -20.67 11.16 -20.01
N ASN A 277 -20.31 12.17 -19.23
CA ASN A 277 -20.29 13.56 -19.65
C ASN A 277 -19.04 13.83 -20.53
N PRO A 278 -19.19 14.52 -21.67
CA PRO A 278 -18.08 14.76 -22.60
C PRO A 278 -16.96 15.66 -22.06
N GLN A 279 -17.22 16.47 -21.04
CA GLN A 279 -16.21 17.32 -20.38
C GLN A 279 -15.54 16.63 -19.18
N ILE A 280 -16.26 15.71 -18.52
CA ILE A 280 -15.82 15.01 -17.31
C ILE A 280 -16.26 13.55 -17.37
N ASN A 281 -15.34 12.66 -17.78
CA ASN A 281 -15.67 11.28 -18.12
C ASN A 281 -16.22 10.45 -16.94
N PHE A 282 -15.94 10.84 -15.70
CA PHE A 282 -16.43 10.20 -14.47
C PHE A 282 -17.73 10.79 -13.93
N MET A 283 -18.30 11.78 -14.62
CA MET A 283 -19.55 12.46 -14.28
C MET A 283 -20.67 12.07 -15.24
N SER A 284 -21.89 11.97 -14.73
CA SER A 284 -23.11 11.77 -15.52
C SER A 284 -23.34 12.89 -16.52
N ASN A 285 -23.75 12.54 -17.75
CA ASN A 285 -24.19 13.53 -18.74
C ASN A 285 -25.49 14.27 -18.37
N ALA A 286 -26.13 13.91 -17.26
CA ALA A 286 -27.21 14.71 -16.68
C ALA A 286 -26.70 15.98 -15.99
N LEU A 287 -25.39 16.08 -15.74
CA LEU A 287 -24.74 17.19 -15.06
C LEU A 287 -23.92 18.05 -16.03
N GLU A 288 -23.60 19.26 -15.61
CA GLU A 288 -22.61 20.14 -16.26
C GLU A 288 -21.84 20.96 -15.23
N MET A 289 -20.59 21.27 -15.55
CA MET A 289 -19.77 22.18 -14.77
C MET A 289 -20.10 23.62 -15.19
N ARG A 290 -20.29 24.49 -14.22
CA ARG A 290 -20.46 25.94 -14.39
C ARG A 290 -19.46 26.67 -13.50
N GLU A 291 -19.23 27.93 -13.79
CA GLU A 291 -18.39 28.80 -12.98
C GLU A 291 -19.05 30.16 -12.83
N ASP A 292 -19.12 30.66 -11.61
CA ASP A 292 -19.56 32.03 -11.32
C ASP A 292 -18.74 32.64 -10.19
N ALA A 293 -18.94 33.95 -9.94
CA ALA A 293 -18.16 34.70 -8.96
C ALA A 293 -18.45 34.33 -7.49
N ILE A 294 -19.57 33.64 -7.22
CA ILE A 294 -20.04 33.33 -5.86
C ILE A 294 -19.59 31.93 -5.47
N GLU A 295 -19.93 30.93 -6.29
CA GLU A 295 -19.68 29.51 -6.03
C GLU A 295 -18.37 29.02 -6.66
N GLY A 296 -17.72 29.84 -7.50
CA GLY A 296 -16.61 29.40 -8.33
C GLY A 296 -17.05 28.25 -9.23
N ARG A 297 -16.17 27.26 -9.45
CA ARG A 297 -16.50 26.06 -10.22
C ARG A 297 -17.44 25.16 -9.43
N HIS A 298 -18.64 24.94 -9.96
CA HIS A 298 -19.67 24.11 -9.35
C HIS A 298 -20.35 23.22 -10.40
N VAL A 299 -21.10 22.21 -9.93
CA VAL A 299 -21.80 21.27 -10.82
C VAL A 299 -23.30 21.42 -10.63
N VAL A 300 -24.02 21.55 -11.75
CA VAL A 300 -25.49 21.64 -11.75
C VAL A 300 -26.12 20.53 -12.57
N SER A 301 -27.39 20.24 -12.28
CA SER A 301 -28.19 19.32 -13.09
C SER A 301 -28.79 20.03 -14.30
N LYS A 302 -28.60 19.45 -15.49
CA LYS A 302 -29.25 19.87 -16.75
C LYS A 302 -30.70 19.38 -16.87
N ARG A 303 -31.12 18.47 -15.98
CA ARG A 303 -32.39 17.74 -16.07
C ARG A 303 -32.77 17.12 -14.73
N ALA A 304 -34.02 16.68 -14.60
CA ALA A 304 -34.49 15.91 -13.46
C ALA A 304 -33.68 14.61 -13.28
N ILE A 305 -33.31 14.31 -12.04
CA ILE A 305 -32.52 13.14 -11.64
C ILE A 305 -33.39 12.28 -10.73
N LYS A 306 -33.54 11.00 -11.08
CA LYS A 306 -34.28 10.05 -10.23
C LYS A 306 -33.44 9.68 -9.01
N ALA A 307 -34.06 9.60 -7.83
CA ALA A 307 -33.40 9.09 -6.62
C ALA A 307 -32.75 7.71 -6.89
N GLY A 308 -31.53 7.52 -6.38
CA GLY A 308 -30.71 6.32 -6.63
C GLY A 308 -29.89 6.34 -7.92
N SER A 309 -29.95 7.41 -8.72
CA SER A 309 -29.13 7.53 -9.94
C SER A 309 -27.64 7.75 -9.60
N THR A 310 -26.75 7.02 -10.28
CA THR A 310 -25.30 7.22 -10.15
C THR A 310 -24.85 8.45 -10.94
N LEU A 311 -24.39 9.48 -10.23
CA LEU A 311 -23.98 10.76 -10.82
C LEU A 311 -22.47 10.90 -11.04
N PHE A 312 -21.67 10.32 -10.16
CA PHE A 312 -20.20 10.32 -10.26
C PHE A 312 -19.67 8.92 -9.98
N ILE A 313 -18.60 8.53 -10.68
CA ILE A 313 -17.83 7.33 -10.38
C ILE A 313 -16.35 7.68 -10.43
N GLU A 314 -15.76 7.91 -9.27
CA GLU A 314 -14.36 8.29 -9.15
C GLU A 314 -13.61 7.31 -8.26
N ARG A 315 -12.33 7.10 -8.61
CA ARG A 315 -11.38 6.46 -7.70
C ARG A 315 -10.59 7.57 -7.01
N PRO A 316 -10.48 7.56 -5.67
CA PRO A 316 -9.69 8.54 -4.95
C PRO A 316 -8.27 8.59 -5.52
N PHE A 317 -7.72 9.79 -5.65
CA PHE A 317 -6.33 9.97 -6.07
C PHE A 317 -5.39 9.38 -5.02
N ALA A 318 -5.63 9.72 -3.76
CA ALA A 318 -4.95 9.22 -2.59
C ALA A 318 -5.97 8.97 -1.47
N TYR A 319 -5.68 8.02 -0.60
CA TYR A 319 -6.47 7.66 0.57
C TYR A 319 -5.56 7.01 1.60
N MET A 320 -6.03 6.92 2.84
CA MET A 320 -5.34 6.23 3.92
C MET A 320 -6.34 5.47 4.77
N LEU A 321 -5.95 4.27 5.18
CA LEU A 321 -6.69 3.55 6.21
C LEU A 321 -6.39 4.17 7.57
N LEU A 322 -7.45 4.42 8.35
CA LEU A 322 -7.28 4.74 9.77
C LEU A 322 -6.61 3.56 10.49
N PRO A 323 -5.80 3.79 11.54
CA PRO A 323 -5.04 2.74 12.22
C PRO A 323 -5.86 1.52 12.62
N LYS A 324 -7.08 1.73 13.14
CA LYS A 324 -8.02 0.65 13.52
C LYS A 324 -8.42 -0.30 12.39
N PHE A 325 -8.19 0.09 11.13
CA PHE A 325 -8.54 -0.69 9.94
C PHE A 325 -7.34 -1.37 9.27
N HIS A 326 -6.11 -1.16 9.76
CA HIS A 326 -4.90 -1.71 9.14
C HIS A 326 -4.85 -3.24 9.09
N SER A 327 -5.51 -3.92 10.04
CA SER A 327 -5.58 -5.39 10.10
C SER A 327 -6.84 -6.00 9.46
N THR A 328 -7.80 -5.18 9.03
CA THR A 328 -9.10 -5.65 8.51
C THR A 328 -9.35 -5.30 7.05
N TYR A 329 -8.66 -4.28 6.53
CA TYR A 329 -8.77 -3.84 5.13
C TYR A 329 -7.42 -3.89 4.43
N CYS A 330 -7.44 -4.18 3.14
CA CYS A 330 -6.24 -4.12 2.32
C CYS A 330 -5.71 -2.68 2.27
N TYR A 331 -4.45 -2.50 2.64
CA TYR A 331 -3.80 -1.19 2.62
C TYR A 331 -3.66 -0.59 1.22
N ASN A 332 -3.73 -1.42 0.18
CA ASN A 332 -3.83 -0.97 -1.21
C ASN A 332 -5.29 -0.76 -1.61
N CYS A 333 -6.10 -1.78 -1.83
CA CYS A 333 -7.41 -1.60 -2.48
C CYS A 333 -8.59 -1.24 -1.55
N ILE A 334 -8.39 -1.20 -0.23
CA ILE A 334 -9.44 -0.96 0.77
C ILE A 334 -10.56 -2.03 0.74
N THR A 335 -10.33 -3.17 0.09
CA THR A 335 -11.24 -4.32 0.21
C THR A 335 -11.03 -4.99 1.56
N PHE A 336 -12.12 -5.46 2.17
CA PHE A 336 -12.06 -6.27 3.39
C PHE A 336 -11.17 -7.50 3.18
N LEU A 337 -10.32 -7.79 4.17
CA LEU A 337 -9.37 -8.88 4.07
C LEU A 337 -10.06 -10.24 4.23
N LYS A 338 -9.60 -11.20 3.43
CA LYS A 338 -9.97 -12.60 3.56
C LYS A 338 -9.08 -13.29 4.60
N ASP A 339 -9.29 -14.59 4.76
CA ASP A 339 -8.64 -15.42 5.78
C ASP A 339 -7.11 -15.49 5.74
N ILE A 340 -6.50 -15.25 4.57
CA ILE A 340 -5.05 -15.38 4.36
C ILE A 340 -4.43 -14.08 3.82
N PRO A 341 -4.49 -12.97 4.57
CA PRO A 341 -3.90 -11.71 4.13
C PRO A 341 -2.39 -11.85 3.94
N ILE A 342 -1.84 -11.01 3.06
CA ILE A 342 -0.41 -10.95 2.76
C ILE A 342 0.19 -9.74 3.48
N PRO A 343 1.10 -9.93 4.44
CA PRO A 343 1.71 -8.82 5.15
C PRO A 343 2.72 -8.05 4.30
N CYS A 344 2.99 -6.82 4.69
CA CYS A 344 4.20 -6.11 4.24
C CYS A 344 5.45 -6.97 4.51
N LYS A 345 6.51 -6.73 3.74
CA LYS A 345 7.79 -7.43 3.91
C LYS A 345 8.63 -6.86 5.07
N ASN A 346 8.46 -5.57 5.37
CA ASN A 346 9.36 -4.83 6.26
C ASN A 346 8.70 -4.39 7.57
N CYS A 347 7.46 -3.90 7.52
CA CYS A 347 6.72 -3.51 8.72
C CYS A 347 5.70 -4.58 9.15
N ARG A 348 5.31 -4.52 10.42
CA ARG A 348 4.27 -5.34 11.06
C ARG A 348 2.97 -4.56 11.28
N ILE A 349 2.64 -3.61 10.39
CA ILE A 349 1.47 -2.74 10.52
C ILE A 349 0.42 -3.05 9.45
N VAL A 350 0.84 -3.13 8.19
CA VAL A 350 -0.11 -3.21 7.07
C VAL A 350 -0.14 -4.58 6.39
N VAL A 351 -1.32 -4.91 5.88
CA VAL A 351 -1.62 -6.15 5.15
C VAL A 351 -2.34 -5.86 3.85
N PHE A 352 -2.26 -6.82 2.93
CA PHE A 352 -2.78 -6.74 1.58
C PHE A 352 -3.63 -7.97 1.26
N CYS A 353 -4.65 -7.81 0.41
CA CYS A 353 -5.48 -8.95 -0.01
C CYS A 353 -4.77 -9.90 -0.98
N SER A 354 -3.69 -9.45 -1.63
CA SER A 354 -2.94 -10.22 -2.63
C SER A 354 -1.52 -9.70 -2.82
N ALA A 355 -0.68 -10.50 -3.48
CA ALA A 355 0.71 -10.12 -3.76
C ALA A 355 0.75 -8.95 -4.74
N ALA A 356 -0.17 -8.93 -5.71
CA ALA A 356 -0.35 -7.81 -6.63
C ALA A 356 -0.67 -6.50 -5.88
N CYS A 357 -1.59 -6.52 -4.91
CA CYS A 357 -1.88 -5.33 -4.11
C CYS A 357 -0.68 -4.87 -3.28
N ARG A 358 0.12 -5.79 -2.73
CA ARG A 358 1.35 -5.45 -2.01
C ARG A 358 2.39 -4.81 -2.94
N SER A 359 2.58 -5.34 -4.14
CA SER A 359 3.52 -4.82 -5.13
C SER A 359 3.09 -3.45 -5.67
N GLN A 360 1.80 -3.27 -6.00
CA GLN A 360 1.25 -1.98 -6.43
C GLN A 360 1.40 -0.88 -5.36
N ALA A 361 1.31 -1.27 -4.08
CA ALA A 361 1.50 -0.34 -2.98
C ALA A 361 2.97 0.01 -2.71
N HIS A 362 3.90 -0.85 -3.10
CA HIS A 362 5.30 -0.75 -2.72
C HIS A 362 5.95 0.61 -3.03
N PRO A 363 5.76 1.23 -4.22
CA PRO A 363 6.44 2.48 -4.56
C PRO A 363 6.18 3.64 -3.59
N TRP A 364 4.96 3.74 -3.05
CA TRP A 364 4.56 4.78 -2.10
C TRP A 364 4.61 4.29 -0.65
N HIS A 365 4.26 3.04 -0.35
CA HIS A 365 4.32 2.51 1.01
C HIS A 365 5.76 2.43 1.52
N ARG A 366 6.76 2.19 0.66
CA ARG A 366 8.16 2.21 1.12
C ARG A 366 8.58 3.54 1.77
N LEU A 367 7.89 4.65 1.44
CA LEU A 367 8.16 5.98 1.95
C LEU A 367 7.57 6.24 3.35
N ASP A 368 6.56 5.47 3.77
CA ASP A 368 5.98 5.54 5.12
C ASP A 368 6.21 4.26 5.93
N CYS A 369 6.70 3.17 5.32
CA CYS A 369 6.90 1.87 5.94
C CYS A 369 7.83 1.94 7.16
N CYS A 370 7.40 1.31 8.26
CA CYS A 370 8.02 1.37 9.59
C CYS A 370 8.03 2.77 10.23
N ARG A 371 7.27 3.72 9.67
CA ARG A 371 7.07 5.08 10.21
C ARG A 371 5.61 5.52 10.07
N LEU A 372 4.67 4.57 10.01
CA LEU A 372 3.25 4.87 9.80
C LEU A 372 2.70 5.66 10.97
N THR A 373 3.10 5.39 12.20
CA THR A 373 2.67 6.13 13.39
C THR A 373 3.16 7.57 13.33
N LEU A 374 4.44 7.78 12.98
CA LEU A 374 5.01 9.12 12.81
C LEU A 374 4.23 9.92 11.77
N THR A 375 3.97 9.31 10.61
CA THR A 375 3.22 9.99 9.55
C THR A 375 1.75 10.22 9.95
N SER A 376 1.13 9.27 10.66
CA SER A 376 -0.26 9.38 11.13
C SER A 376 -0.47 10.42 12.23
N ALA A 377 0.58 10.73 13.00
CA ALA A 377 0.57 11.80 13.99
C ALA A 377 0.35 13.20 13.40
N GLY A 378 0.50 13.36 12.07
CA GLY A 378 0.20 14.59 11.34
C GLY A 378 -1.26 14.77 10.93
N GLY A 379 -2.16 13.83 11.27
CA GLY A 379 -3.59 13.92 10.94
C GLY A 379 -3.84 14.06 9.44
N MET A 380 -4.62 15.05 9.03
CA MET A 380 -4.93 15.31 7.61
C MET A 380 -3.69 15.61 6.77
N ALA A 381 -2.61 16.13 7.37
CA ALA A 381 -1.36 16.39 6.65
C ALA A 381 -0.69 15.11 6.13
N GLN A 382 -0.99 13.95 6.72
CA GLN A 382 -0.53 12.66 6.20
C GLN A 382 -1.13 12.36 4.83
N LEU A 383 -2.36 12.81 4.54
CA LEU A 383 -3.00 12.60 3.25
C LEU A 383 -2.32 13.43 2.16
N ALA A 384 -1.82 14.63 2.49
CA ALA A 384 -0.98 15.43 1.61
C ALA A 384 0.32 14.69 1.27
N LEU A 385 1.00 14.11 2.26
CA LEU A 385 2.19 13.27 2.03
C LEU A 385 1.86 12.05 1.17
N ARG A 386 0.72 11.40 1.40
CA ARG A 386 0.24 10.28 0.57
C ARG A 386 0.05 10.70 -0.89
N ALA A 387 -0.57 11.85 -1.14
CA ALA A 387 -0.79 12.34 -2.50
C ALA A 387 0.53 12.56 -3.24
N VAL A 388 1.51 13.21 -2.60
CA VAL A 388 2.84 13.41 -3.17
C VAL A 388 3.57 12.08 -3.40
N ALA A 389 3.47 11.13 -2.46
CA ALA A 389 4.07 9.81 -2.57
C ALA A 389 3.47 8.96 -3.71
N VAL A 390 2.14 8.99 -3.87
CA VAL A 390 1.42 8.27 -4.93
C VAL A 390 1.69 8.87 -6.30
N ALA A 391 1.75 10.20 -6.40
CA ALA A 391 2.11 10.89 -7.65
C ALA A 391 3.56 10.61 -8.06
N GLY A 392 4.47 10.59 -7.07
CA GLY A 392 5.91 10.54 -7.30
C GLY A 392 6.47 11.89 -7.74
N TRP A 393 7.71 12.18 -7.31
CA TRP A 393 8.32 13.49 -7.56
C TRP A 393 8.39 13.92 -9.03
N PRO A 394 8.71 13.06 -10.02
CA PRO A 394 8.75 13.48 -11.42
C PRO A 394 7.43 14.06 -11.91
N VAL A 395 6.30 13.45 -11.52
CA VAL A 395 4.95 13.94 -11.86
C VAL A 395 4.68 15.25 -11.13
N CYS A 396 5.00 15.32 -9.84
CA CYS A 396 4.83 16.54 -9.05
C CYS A 396 5.60 17.72 -9.64
N SER A 397 6.88 17.51 -9.95
CA SER A 397 7.78 18.53 -10.49
C SER A 397 7.34 19.00 -11.86
N ALA A 398 6.87 18.09 -12.73
CA ALA A 398 6.35 18.46 -14.03
C ALA A 398 5.13 19.38 -13.91
N VAL A 399 4.14 19.00 -13.10
CA VAL A 399 2.91 19.79 -12.90
C VAL A 399 3.18 21.14 -12.26
N MET A 400 4.10 21.22 -11.30
CA MET A 400 4.46 22.50 -10.65
C MET A 400 5.12 23.51 -11.61
N LYS A 401 5.69 23.05 -12.72
CA LYS A 401 6.35 23.91 -13.73
C LYS A 401 5.39 24.35 -14.83
N GLU A 402 4.17 23.84 -14.85
CA GLU A 402 3.17 24.21 -15.86
C GLU A 402 2.66 25.64 -15.63
N SER A 403 2.40 26.36 -16.73
CA SER A 403 1.65 27.61 -16.66
C SER A 403 0.24 27.34 -16.13
N PRO A 404 -0.36 28.26 -15.33
CA PRO A 404 -1.77 28.18 -14.94
C PRO A 404 -2.72 27.97 -16.13
N ASP A 405 -2.36 28.51 -17.31
CA ASP A 405 -3.16 28.46 -18.53
C ASP A 405 -2.90 27.22 -19.40
N ALA A 406 -1.91 26.39 -19.05
CA ALA A 406 -1.58 25.20 -19.84
C ALA A 406 -2.73 24.17 -19.79
N GLY A 407 -3.38 23.92 -20.93
CA GLY A 407 -4.34 22.83 -21.13
C GLY A 407 -5.80 23.17 -20.75
N SER A 408 -6.40 24.16 -21.42
CA SER A 408 -7.79 24.59 -21.18
C SER A 408 -8.86 23.54 -21.51
N ASP A 409 -8.62 22.64 -22.47
CA ASP A 409 -9.74 21.93 -23.13
C ASP A 409 -9.86 20.42 -22.82
N GLU A 410 -8.89 19.81 -22.11
CA GLU A 410 -8.92 18.37 -21.74
C GLU A 410 -8.81 18.13 -20.22
N LYS A 411 -9.15 19.15 -19.41
CA LYS A 411 -8.78 19.29 -17.98
C LYS A 411 -9.16 18.12 -17.06
N TYR A 412 -10.17 17.32 -17.40
CA TYR A 412 -10.73 16.30 -16.50
C TYR A 412 -10.90 14.91 -17.13
N ASN A 413 -10.61 14.75 -18.42
CA ASN A 413 -10.99 13.54 -19.16
C ASN A 413 -9.89 12.47 -19.27
N LYS A 414 -8.67 12.77 -18.83
CA LYS A 414 -7.53 11.87 -19.01
C LYS A 414 -7.24 11.05 -17.77
N TYR A 415 -7.07 9.75 -17.98
CA TYR A 415 -6.70 8.78 -16.94
C TYR A 415 -5.19 8.67 -16.69
N THR A 416 -4.39 9.57 -17.27
CA THR A 416 -2.93 9.53 -17.07
C THR A 416 -2.57 9.98 -15.65
N PRO A 417 -1.50 9.43 -15.04
CA PRO A 417 -1.07 9.84 -13.69
C PRO A 417 -0.86 11.35 -13.56
N ILE A 418 -0.26 11.97 -14.58
CA ILE A 418 -0.02 13.42 -14.61
C ILE A 418 -1.31 14.23 -14.68
N ALA A 419 -2.31 13.81 -15.47
CA ALA A 419 -3.59 14.51 -15.54
C ALA A 419 -4.37 14.41 -14.22
N ARG A 420 -4.38 13.23 -13.61
CA ARG A 420 -5.03 13.02 -12.31
C ARG A 420 -4.37 13.85 -11.21
N TYR A 421 -3.04 13.91 -11.17
CA TYR A 421 -2.34 14.73 -10.18
C TYR A 421 -2.50 16.23 -10.46
N ARG A 422 -2.50 16.65 -11.74
CA ARG A 422 -2.76 18.04 -12.13
C ARG A 422 -4.12 18.52 -11.65
N ALA A 423 -5.16 17.69 -11.78
CA ALA A 423 -6.49 18.01 -11.26
C ALA A 423 -6.47 18.28 -9.75
N LEU A 424 -5.76 17.45 -8.97
CA LEU A 424 -5.55 17.65 -7.52
C LEU A 424 -4.74 18.93 -7.23
N TYR A 425 -3.62 19.13 -7.90
CA TYR A 425 -2.74 20.28 -7.69
C TYR A 425 -3.44 21.62 -7.96
N ARG A 426 -4.40 21.64 -8.88
CA ARG A 426 -5.23 22.80 -9.25
C ARG A 426 -6.46 23.03 -8.35
N LEU A 427 -6.63 22.26 -7.28
CA LEU A 427 -7.56 22.64 -6.22
C LEU A 427 -7.05 23.90 -5.51
N VAL A 428 -7.99 24.74 -5.06
CA VAL A 428 -7.67 25.94 -4.28
C VAL A 428 -7.21 25.48 -2.89
N HIS A 429 -6.09 26.03 -2.40
CA HIS A 429 -5.52 25.63 -1.11
C HIS A 429 -6.01 26.46 0.07
N HIS A 430 -6.74 27.55 -0.15
CA HIS A 430 -7.35 28.41 0.88
C HIS A 430 -6.44 28.98 2.00
N ILE A 431 -5.13 28.66 2.03
CA ILE A 431 -4.15 29.12 3.03
C ILE A 431 -4.23 30.64 3.24
N ASP A 432 -4.34 31.42 2.16
CA ASP A 432 -4.37 32.89 2.24
C ASP A 432 -5.62 33.44 2.98
N LYS A 433 -6.65 32.60 3.15
CA LYS A 433 -7.88 32.92 3.89
C LYS A 433 -7.82 32.46 5.35
N SER A 434 -6.86 31.60 5.72
CA SER A 434 -6.68 31.11 7.09
C SER A 434 -5.96 32.14 7.96
N PRO A 435 -6.26 32.20 9.28
CA PRO A 435 -5.47 32.98 10.23
C PRO A 435 -3.97 32.68 10.15
N VAL A 436 -3.12 33.70 10.36
CA VAL A 436 -1.65 33.56 10.24
C VAL A 436 -1.09 32.46 11.14
N GLU A 437 -1.67 32.29 12.33
CA GLU A 437 -1.30 31.20 13.24
C GLU A 437 -1.51 29.82 12.61
N GLU A 438 -2.67 29.57 11.99
CA GLU A 438 -2.95 28.31 11.30
C GLU A 438 -2.03 28.11 10.10
N GLN A 439 -1.75 29.17 9.33
CA GLN A 439 -0.77 29.10 8.24
C GLN A 439 0.60 28.66 8.73
N ILE A 440 1.07 29.18 9.87
CA ILE A 440 2.32 28.76 10.51
C ILE A 440 2.25 27.29 10.92
N GLN A 441 1.15 26.85 11.54
CA GLN A 441 0.98 25.45 11.96
C GLN A 441 1.03 24.48 10.76
N TYR A 442 0.30 24.77 9.68
CA TYR A 442 0.32 23.98 8.45
C TYR A 442 1.69 24.00 7.77
N CYS A 443 2.37 25.14 7.76
CA CYS A 443 3.72 25.26 7.23
C CYS A 443 4.70 24.41 8.05
N LEU A 444 4.63 24.43 9.39
CA LEU A 444 5.45 23.60 10.27
C LEU A 444 5.17 22.10 10.09
N ALA A 445 3.90 21.71 10.00
CA ALA A 445 3.51 20.32 9.70
C ALA A 445 4.11 19.84 8.36
N SER A 446 4.07 20.70 7.34
CA SER A 446 4.64 20.39 6.03
C SER A 446 6.17 20.19 6.08
N ILE A 447 6.89 21.01 6.85
CA ILE A 447 8.34 20.91 7.07
C ILE A 447 8.66 19.61 7.82
N ILE A 448 7.94 19.29 8.90
CA ILE A 448 8.15 18.05 9.67
C ILE A 448 7.97 16.82 8.78
N LEU A 449 6.90 16.77 7.99
CA LEU A 449 6.63 15.65 7.08
C LEU A 449 7.66 15.55 5.95
N ALA A 450 8.08 16.68 5.38
CA ALA A 450 9.13 16.69 4.35
C ALA A 450 10.48 16.21 4.92
N THR A 451 10.83 16.60 6.15
CA THR A 451 12.03 16.11 6.84
C THR A 451 11.93 14.62 7.17
N ALA A 452 10.77 14.13 7.61
CA ALA A 452 10.55 12.70 7.85
C ALA A 452 10.70 11.88 6.55
N LEU A 453 10.15 12.38 5.44
CA LEU A 453 10.32 11.79 4.11
C LEU A 453 11.79 11.80 3.67
N GLN A 454 12.50 12.91 3.86
CA GLN A 454 13.92 13.01 3.55
C GLN A 454 14.74 11.95 4.29
N ASN A 455 14.57 11.87 5.61
CA ASN A 455 15.26 10.87 6.43
C ASN A 455 14.95 9.43 5.94
N LYS A 456 13.72 9.18 5.47
CA LYS A 456 13.35 7.86 4.95
C LYS A 456 14.00 7.56 3.61
N LEU A 457 13.98 8.51 2.69
CA LEU A 457 14.61 8.38 1.38
C LEU A 457 16.13 8.18 1.51
N GLU A 458 16.78 8.90 2.42
CA GLU A 458 18.20 8.71 2.72
C GLU A 458 18.50 7.32 3.29
N ALA A 459 17.66 6.81 4.20
CA ALA A 459 17.81 5.46 4.75
C ALA A 459 17.57 4.35 3.71
N LEU A 460 16.80 4.61 2.66
CA LEU A 460 16.57 3.68 1.55
C LEU A 460 17.70 3.70 0.51
N ASN A 461 18.60 4.68 0.54
CA ASN A 461 19.67 4.82 -0.45
C ASN A 461 20.91 4.01 -0.01
N PRO A 462 21.30 2.94 -0.73
CA PRO A 462 22.40 2.04 -0.33
C PRO A 462 23.76 2.73 -0.18
N SER A 463 23.98 3.85 -0.89
CA SER A 463 25.22 4.64 -0.84
C SER A 463 25.34 5.46 0.45
N ALA A 464 24.26 5.58 1.23
CA ALA A 464 24.20 6.43 2.42
C ALA A 464 24.83 5.79 3.66
N THR A 465 24.99 4.47 3.72
CA THR A 465 25.41 3.73 4.92
C THR A 465 26.90 3.85 5.26
N LEU A 466 27.72 4.49 4.42
CA LEU A 466 29.17 4.63 4.64
C LEU A 466 29.66 6.05 4.94
N ALA A 467 28.78 7.06 5.05
CA ALA A 467 29.23 8.45 5.24
C ALA A 467 28.46 9.24 6.31
N SER A 468 29.12 9.33 7.46
CA SER A 468 29.19 10.45 8.42
C SER A 468 28.06 10.67 9.44
N ASP A 469 28.48 10.79 10.71
CA ASP A 469 27.81 11.41 11.87
C ASP A 469 27.53 12.93 11.70
N LYS A 470 27.58 13.46 10.47
CA LYS A 470 27.25 14.87 10.21
C LYS A 470 25.78 15.01 9.82
N PRO A 471 25.03 15.99 10.39
CA PRO A 471 23.65 16.25 9.98
C PRO A 471 23.62 16.56 8.48
N ARG A 472 22.99 15.67 7.71
CA ARG A 472 22.90 15.83 6.26
C ARG A 472 22.06 17.05 5.93
N THR A 473 22.60 17.84 5.01
CA THR A 473 22.27 19.24 4.80
C THR A 473 20.97 19.43 4.01
N GLY A 474 19.82 18.94 4.45
CA GLY A 474 18.47 19.38 3.97
C GLY A 474 18.27 19.36 2.46
N ARG A 475 19.01 18.48 1.77
CA ARG A 475 18.77 18.13 0.37
C ARG A 475 18.29 16.69 0.36
N LEU A 476 17.12 16.46 -0.25
CA LEU A 476 16.65 15.11 -0.50
C LEU A 476 17.58 14.38 -1.49
N PRO A 477 17.57 13.04 -1.50
CA PRO A 477 18.34 12.24 -2.46
C PRO A 477 18.03 12.55 -3.93
N GLU A 478 18.94 12.15 -4.82
CA GLU A 478 18.76 12.26 -6.27
C GLU A 478 17.39 11.72 -6.72
N GLY A 479 16.70 12.48 -7.57
CA GLY A 479 15.34 12.16 -8.04
C GLY A 479 14.20 12.81 -7.24
N TRP A 480 14.51 13.51 -6.14
CA TRP A 480 13.56 14.36 -5.39
C TRP A 480 14.00 15.83 -5.41
N GLY A 481 13.07 16.74 -5.10
CA GLY A 481 13.31 18.19 -5.04
C GLY A 481 14.09 18.61 -3.80
N THR A 482 14.32 19.90 -3.63
CA THR A 482 14.88 20.39 -2.36
C THR A 482 13.87 20.29 -1.22
N LEU A 483 14.33 20.28 0.04
CA LEU A 483 13.44 20.15 1.20
C LEU A 483 12.34 21.22 1.21
N ASP A 484 12.69 22.46 0.84
CA ASP A 484 11.73 23.57 0.74
C ASP A 484 10.73 23.41 -0.40
N GLU A 485 11.10 22.78 -1.52
CA GLU A 485 10.17 22.50 -2.62
C GLU A 485 9.14 21.44 -2.22
N VAL A 486 9.59 20.36 -1.59
CA VAL A 486 8.70 19.30 -1.12
C VAL A 486 7.81 19.82 0.02
N ALA A 487 8.37 20.55 0.99
CA ALA A 487 7.59 21.14 2.08
C ALA A 487 6.55 22.15 1.55
N ALA A 488 6.90 23.01 0.59
CA ALA A 488 5.95 23.96 0.00
C ALA A 488 4.80 23.24 -0.73
N LEU A 489 5.10 22.13 -1.41
CA LEU A 489 4.09 21.30 -2.06
C LEU A 489 3.17 20.62 -1.05
N LEU A 490 3.73 20.08 0.04
CA LEU A 490 2.96 19.52 1.14
C LEU A 490 2.09 20.59 1.80
N PHE A 491 2.63 21.78 2.04
CA PHE A 491 1.90 22.90 2.62
C PHE A 491 0.68 23.27 1.77
N ARG A 492 0.86 23.37 0.44
CA ARG A 492 -0.24 23.56 -0.51
C ARG A 492 -1.33 22.48 -0.36
N HIS A 493 -0.93 21.21 -0.36
CA HIS A 493 -1.87 20.11 -0.25
C HIS A 493 -2.55 20.02 1.11
N ILE A 494 -1.90 20.42 2.20
CA ILE A 494 -2.53 20.55 3.51
C ILE A 494 -3.64 21.60 3.44
N GLY A 495 -3.36 22.76 2.85
CA GLY A 495 -4.37 23.81 2.64
C GLY A 495 -5.58 23.34 1.83
N GLN A 496 -5.38 22.48 0.83
CA GLN A 496 -6.49 21.93 0.03
C GLN A 496 -7.40 20.96 0.80
N LEU A 497 -6.97 20.50 1.98
CA LEU A 497 -7.70 19.53 2.80
C LEU A 497 -8.46 20.16 3.98
N VAL A 498 -8.14 21.41 4.32
CA VAL A 498 -8.62 22.10 5.53
C VAL A 498 -9.60 23.22 5.21
#